data_AF-A0AAF0EEB9-F1
#
_entry.id   AF-A0AAF0EEB9-F1
#
_cell.length_a   1.000
_cell.length_b   1.000
_cell.length_c   1.000
_cell.angle_alpha   90.00
_cell.angle_beta   90.00
_cell.angle_gamma   90.00
#
_symmetry.space_group_name_H-M   'P 1'
#
loop_
_entity.id
_entity.type
_entity.pdbx_description
1 polymer ?
#
loop_
_entity_poly.entity_id
_entity_poly.type
_entity_poly.pdbx_seq_one_letter_code
_entity_poly.pdbx_strand_id
1 'polypeptide(L)'
;MSSAAPPADEAPTPEQLQFARSVFILLEMWPALSQAVNEGWGGPESEEKKSFLLSHLCDEYGNGGASTKPDVDDLTELIESYVMEEYACELEDDSAQWVAMHICLAHSSIFEQGKGDEIVAEYEASYARTGSHKLVAQMREDIRDVSDGEEEPNAPAPAPSAPKEKLAPEVDEDGFETVVPRRRR
;
A
#
# COMPACT_ATOMS: atom_id res chain seq x y z
N MET A 1 -28.16 -0.87 -31.15
CA MET A 1 -27.66 -1.22 -29.81
C MET A 1 -27.16 0.09 -29.22
N SER A 2 -27.99 0.77 -28.43
CA SER A 2 -27.60 2.04 -27.80
C SER A 2 -26.84 1.71 -26.52
N SER A 3 -25.54 1.94 -26.54
CA SER A 3 -24.74 2.07 -25.32
C SER A 3 -25.14 3.40 -24.69
N ALA A 4 -25.89 3.35 -23.59
CA ALA A 4 -26.18 4.53 -22.80
C ALA A 4 -24.91 4.89 -22.02
N ALA A 5 -24.33 6.05 -22.30
CA ALA A 5 -23.37 6.67 -21.38
C ALA A 5 -24.11 6.96 -20.07
N PRO A 6 -23.49 6.72 -18.89
CA PRO A 6 -24.13 7.06 -17.62
C PRO A 6 -24.34 8.59 -17.52
N PRO A 7 -25.42 9.05 -16.88
CA PRO A 7 -25.67 10.47 -16.67
C PRO A 7 -24.65 11.05 -15.68
N ALA A 8 -23.89 12.05 -16.12
CA ALA A 8 -22.79 12.69 -15.38
C ALA A 8 -23.20 13.58 -14.19
N ASP A 9 -24.40 13.40 -13.61
CA ASP A 9 -24.99 14.29 -12.61
C ASP A 9 -25.53 13.55 -11.37
N GLU A 10 -25.21 12.27 -11.23
CA GLU A 10 -25.58 11.47 -10.05
C GLU A 10 -24.49 11.61 -8.98
N ALA A 11 -24.90 11.91 -7.74
CA ALA A 11 -23.96 12.07 -6.63
C ALA A 11 -23.17 10.76 -6.41
N PRO A 12 -21.88 10.83 -6.06
CA PRO A 12 -21.06 9.63 -5.87
C PRO A 12 -21.65 8.76 -4.75
N THR A 13 -21.70 7.47 -5.01
CA THR A 13 -22.17 6.46 -4.04
C THR A 13 -21.22 6.38 -2.84
N PRO A 14 -21.71 5.92 -1.67
CA PRO A 14 -20.84 5.68 -0.52
C PRO A 14 -19.67 4.73 -0.84
N GLU A 15 -19.92 3.70 -1.66
CA GLU A 15 -18.89 2.73 -2.07
C GLU A 15 -17.82 3.38 -2.95
N GLN A 16 -18.21 4.24 -3.90
CA GLN A 16 -17.25 5.02 -4.70
C GLN A 16 -16.39 5.95 -3.84
N LEU A 17 -16.99 6.59 -2.83
CA LEU A 17 -16.25 7.44 -1.89
C LEU A 17 -15.28 6.63 -1.01
N GLN A 18 -15.70 5.46 -0.53
CA GLN A 18 -14.84 4.54 0.22
C GLN A 18 -13.67 4.04 -0.63
N PHE A 19 -13.92 3.72 -1.91
CA PHE A 19 -12.90 3.26 -2.83
C PHE A 19 -11.90 4.38 -3.13
N ALA A 20 -12.39 5.56 -3.51
CA ALA A 20 -11.53 6.73 -3.75
C ALA A 20 -10.66 7.07 -2.54
N ARG A 21 -11.22 7.01 -1.33
CA ARG A 21 -10.49 7.24 -0.09
C ARG A 21 -9.41 6.19 0.16
N SER A 22 -9.70 4.92 -0.14
CA SER A 22 -8.73 3.82 -0.03
C SER A 22 -7.56 4.01 -0.98
N VAL A 23 -7.84 4.28 -2.27
CA VAL A 23 -6.82 4.50 -3.30
C VAL A 23 -5.96 5.72 -2.95
N PHE A 24 -6.58 6.82 -2.51
CA PHE A 24 -5.85 8.00 -2.05
C PHE A 24 -4.84 7.65 -0.95
N ILE A 25 -5.29 6.94 0.10
CA ILE A 25 -4.43 6.55 1.22
C ILE A 25 -3.27 5.63 0.76
N LEU A 26 -3.55 4.68 -0.14
CA LEU A 26 -2.53 3.78 -0.68
C LEU A 26 -1.45 4.55 -1.48
N LEU A 27 -1.86 5.49 -2.33
CA LEU A 27 -0.93 6.33 -3.09
C LEU A 27 -0.12 7.28 -2.18
N GLU A 28 -0.71 7.77 -1.08
CA GLU A 28 0.02 8.56 -0.07
C GLU A 28 1.05 7.72 0.71
N MET A 29 0.69 6.48 1.06
CA MET A 29 1.59 5.57 1.78
C MET A 29 2.73 5.03 0.92
N TRP A 30 2.63 5.10 -0.41
CA TRP A 30 3.61 4.54 -1.32
C TRP A 30 4.91 5.40 -1.37
N PRO A 31 6.04 4.91 -0.84
CA PRO A 31 7.25 5.73 -0.72
C PRO A 31 7.83 6.22 -2.04
N ALA A 32 7.84 5.37 -3.07
CA ALA A 32 8.43 5.70 -4.35
C ALA A 32 7.72 6.88 -5.02
N LEU A 33 6.38 6.83 -5.10
CA LEU A 33 5.57 7.91 -5.67
C LEU A 33 5.65 9.17 -4.82
N SER A 34 5.55 9.06 -3.49
CA SER A 34 5.69 10.20 -2.59
C SER A 34 7.06 10.87 -2.72
N GLN A 35 8.14 10.11 -2.88
CA GLN A 35 9.46 10.66 -3.14
C GLN A 35 9.52 11.34 -4.52
N ALA A 36 9.01 10.69 -5.57
CA ALA A 36 8.99 11.24 -6.92
C ALA A 36 8.27 12.59 -7.01
N VAL A 37 7.16 12.74 -6.28
CA VAL A 37 6.42 14.00 -6.19
C VAL A 37 7.19 15.06 -5.41
N ASN A 38 7.73 14.71 -4.23
CA ASN A 38 8.48 15.64 -3.39
C ASN A 38 9.76 16.18 -4.05
N GLU A 39 10.46 15.32 -4.79
CA GLU A 39 11.67 15.67 -5.54
C GLU A 39 11.37 16.28 -6.91
N GLY A 40 10.09 16.40 -7.28
CA GLY A 40 9.64 17.04 -8.52
C GLY A 40 10.04 16.28 -9.79
N TRP A 41 10.17 14.95 -9.74
CA TRP A 41 10.57 14.13 -10.87
C TRP A 41 9.56 14.18 -12.04
N GLY A 42 8.29 14.45 -11.73
CA GLY A 42 7.24 14.67 -12.74
C GLY A 42 7.14 16.11 -13.24
N GLY A 43 8.03 17.01 -12.80
CA GLY A 43 8.01 18.44 -13.12
C GLY A 43 7.07 19.25 -12.21
N PRO A 44 6.70 20.49 -12.59
CA PRO A 44 5.86 21.37 -11.77
C PRO A 44 4.45 20.81 -11.54
N GLU A 45 4.01 19.87 -12.37
CA GLU A 45 2.69 19.23 -12.35
C GLU A 45 2.73 17.89 -11.57
N SER A 46 3.80 17.58 -10.82
CA SER A 46 3.96 16.29 -10.12
C SER A 46 2.78 15.93 -9.21
N GLU A 47 2.21 16.91 -8.50
CA GLU A 47 1.02 16.74 -7.65
C GLU A 47 -0.26 16.54 -8.48
N GLU A 48 -0.37 17.24 -9.60
CA GLU A 48 -1.51 17.12 -10.51
C GLU A 48 -1.54 15.75 -11.20
N LYS A 49 -0.36 15.22 -11.56
CA LYS A 49 -0.20 13.86 -12.10
C LYS A 49 -0.60 12.79 -11.09
N LYS A 50 -0.20 12.92 -9.83
CA LYS A 50 -0.66 12.00 -8.76
C LYS A 50 -2.18 12.05 -8.60
N SER A 51 -2.75 13.25 -8.64
CA SER A 51 -4.20 13.45 -8.58
C SER A 51 -4.92 12.88 -9.80
N PHE A 52 -4.31 12.96 -10.98
CA PHE A 52 -4.80 12.37 -12.22
C PHE A 52 -4.82 10.83 -12.12
N LEU A 53 -3.73 10.21 -11.65
CA LEU A 53 -3.68 8.76 -11.44
C LEU A 53 -4.79 8.30 -10.48
N LEU A 54 -4.97 9.00 -9.36
CA LEU A 54 -6.06 8.73 -8.42
C LEU A 54 -7.44 8.79 -9.11
N SER A 55 -7.70 9.87 -9.86
CA SER A 55 -8.97 10.02 -10.58
C SER A 55 -9.18 8.89 -11.58
N HIS A 56 -8.16 8.57 -12.38
CA HIS A 56 -8.21 7.52 -13.38
C HIS A 56 -8.54 6.15 -12.76
N LEU A 57 -7.87 5.79 -11.65
CA LEU A 57 -8.15 4.55 -10.95
C LEU A 57 -9.57 4.51 -10.37
N CYS A 58 -10.08 5.62 -9.86
CA CYS A 58 -11.46 5.72 -9.38
C CYS A 58 -12.48 5.62 -10.52
N ASP A 59 -12.17 6.20 -11.67
CA ASP A 59 -13.06 6.18 -12.81
C ASP A 59 -13.16 4.79 -13.45
N GLU A 60 -12.01 4.11 -13.62
CA GLU A 60 -11.95 2.79 -14.21
C GLU A 60 -12.55 1.71 -13.30
N TYR A 61 -12.23 1.74 -12.01
CA TYR A 61 -12.58 0.64 -11.10
C TYR A 61 -13.69 0.98 -10.10
N GLY A 62 -13.98 2.26 -9.86
CA GLY A 62 -15.04 2.70 -8.94
C GLY A 62 -16.40 2.91 -9.59
N ASN A 63 -16.46 3.37 -10.85
CA ASN A 63 -17.72 3.72 -11.50
C ASN A 63 -18.55 2.50 -11.92
N GLY A 64 -17.92 1.39 -12.30
CA GLY A 64 -18.60 0.15 -12.65
C GLY A 64 -18.88 -0.79 -11.46
N GLY A 65 -18.42 -0.42 -10.26
CA GLY A 65 -18.53 -1.23 -9.05
C GLY A 65 -18.01 -2.65 -9.26
N ALA A 66 -18.76 -3.65 -8.80
CA ALA A 66 -18.35 -5.06 -8.91
C ALA A 66 -18.09 -5.56 -10.36
N SER A 67 -18.56 -4.85 -11.39
CA SER A 67 -18.32 -5.23 -12.80
C SER A 67 -16.95 -4.82 -13.33
N THR A 68 -16.28 -3.86 -12.67
CA THR A 68 -14.97 -3.32 -13.04
C THR A 68 -13.90 -3.86 -12.11
N LYS A 69 -13.88 -5.17 -11.89
CA LYS A 69 -12.89 -5.79 -11.02
C LYS A 69 -11.48 -5.62 -11.61
N PRO A 70 -10.54 -4.99 -10.89
CA PRO A 70 -9.15 -4.92 -11.32
C PRO A 70 -8.46 -6.28 -11.19
N ASP A 71 -7.64 -6.61 -12.17
CA ASP A 71 -6.65 -7.67 -12.07
C ASP A 71 -5.33 -7.11 -11.52
N VAL A 72 -4.61 -7.89 -10.72
CA VAL A 72 -3.39 -7.42 -10.04
C VAL A 72 -2.25 -7.20 -11.03
N ASP A 73 -2.08 -8.09 -12.01
CA ASP A 73 -0.96 -8.02 -12.96
C ASP A 73 -1.18 -6.83 -13.91
N ASP A 74 -2.39 -6.70 -14.47
CA ASP A 74 -2.76 -5.58 -15.34
C ASP A 74 -2.62 -4.23 -14.62
N LEU A 75 -3.03 -4.16 -13.35
CA LEU A 75 -2.95 -2.93 -12.56
C LEU A 75 -1.50 -2.60 -12.17
N THR A 76 -0.68 -3.61 -11.92
CA THR A 76 0.76 -3.43 -11.66
C THR A 76 1.44 -2.83 -12.88
N GLU A 77 1.25 -3.44 -14.05
CA GLU A 77 1.82 -2.94 -15.32
C GLU A 77 1.36 -1.52 -15.62
N LEU A 78 0.08 -1.19 -15.38
CA LEU A 78 -0.46 0.16 -15.54
C LEU A 78 0.25 1.16 -14.63
N ILE A 79 0.38 0.85 -13.34
CA ILE A 79 0.99 1.74 -12.36
C ILE A 79 2.49 1.93 -12.64
N GLU A 80 3.22 0.86 -12.95
CA GLU A 80 4.64 0.91 -13.30
C GLU A 80 4.88 1.74 -14.55
N SER A 81 4.09 1.50 -15.61
CA SER A 81 4.18 2.25 -16.85
C SER A 81 3.91 3.74 -16.61
N TYR A 82 2.87 4.07 -15.82
CA TYR A 82 2.54 5.44 -15.49
C TYR A 82 3.67 6.14 -14.72
N VAL A 83 4.24 5.49 -13.69
CA VAL A 83 5.32 6.08 -12.90
C VAL A 83 6.60 6.25 -13.71
N MET A 84 6.90 5.28 -14.59
CA MET A 84 8.04 5.38 -15.51
C MET A 84 7.86 6.55 -16.48
N GLU A 85 6.70 6.68 -17.12
CA GLU A 85 6.46 7.70 -18.14
C GLU A 85 6.32 9.11 -17.54
N GLU A 86 5.57 9.24 -16.45
CA GLU A 86 5.21 10.55 -15.91
C GLU A 86 6.24 11.13 -14.94
N TYR A 87 7.03 10.27 -14.29
CA TYR A 87 8.04 10.66 -13.31
C TYR A 87 9.46 10.23 -13.70
N ALA A 88 9.67 9.60 -14.86
CA ALA A 88 10.98 9.06 -15.26
C ALA A 88 11.60 8.15 -14.17
N CYS A 89 10.75 7.44 -13.41
CA CYS A 89 11.14 6.61 -12.28
C CYS A 89 10.99 5.14 -12.63
N GLU A 90 12.12 4.42 -12.71
CA GLU A 90 12.12 2.97 -12.78
C GLU A 90 12.02 2.41 -11.36
N LEU A 91 11.07 1.49 -11.14
CA LEU A 91 10.88 0.84 -9.86
C LEU A 91 11.72 -0.44 -9.84
N GLU A 92 12.63 -0.55 -8.87
CA GLU A 92 13.49 -1.72 -8.68
C GLU A 92 12.96 -2.69 -7.60
N ASP A 93 11.80 -2.37 -7.02
CA ASP A 93 11.14 -3.15 -5.98
C ASP A 93 9.71 -3.51 -6.37
N ASP A 94 9.11 -4.48 -5.67
CA ASP A 94 7.74 -4.94 -5.91
C ASP A 94 6.69 -3.98 -5.31
N SER A 95 7.02 -2.70 -5.13
CA SER A 95 6.14 -1.76 -4.42
C SER A 95 4.91 -1.38 -5.24
N ALA A 96 5.00 -1.33 -6.57
CA ALA A 96 3.85 -1.15 -7.44
C ALA A 96 2.88 -2.35 -7.34
N GLN A 97 3.41 -3.58 -7.36
CA GLN A 97 2.60 -4.78 -7.19
C GLN A 97 1.86 -4.78 -5.84
N TRP A 98 2.54 -4.38 -4.76
CA TRP A 98 1.89 -4.25 -3.45
C TRP A 98 0.73 -3.24 -3.48
N VAL A 99 0.92 -2.07 -4.11
CA VAL A 99 -0.16 -1.08 -4.27
C VAL A 99 -1.32 -1.67 -5.07
N ALA A 100 -1.05 -2.34 -6.19
CA ALA A 100 -2.04 -2.99 -7.03
C ALA A 100 -2.85 -4.04 -6.25
N MET A 101 -2.17 -4.93 -5.52
CA MET A 101 -2.82 -5.93 -4.66
C MET A 101 -3.78 -5.29 -3.64
N HIS A 102 -3.36 -4.18 -3.02
CA HIS A 102 -4.18 -3.48 -2.04
C HIS A 102 -5.37 -2.74 -2.65
N ILE A 103 -5.23 -2.23 -3.88
CA ILE A 103 -6.36 -1.66 -4.64
C ILE A 103 -7.38 -2.77 -4.99
N CYS A 104 -6.92 -3.93 -5.47
CA CYS A 104 -7.78 -5.09 -5.74
C CYS A 104 -8.51 -5.57 -4.47
N LEU A 105 -7.80 -5.62 -3.33
CA LEU A 105 -8.39 -5.97 -2.04
C LEU A 105 -9.45 -4.95 -1.60
N ALA A 106 -9.17 -3.66 -1.74
CA ALA A 106 -10.11 -2.59 -1.44
C ALA A 106 -11.38 -2.74 -2.28
N HIS A 107 -11.21 -2.95 -3.58
CA HIS A 107 -12.32 -3.13 -4.52
C HIS A 107 -13.21 -4.32 -4.15
N SER A 108 -12.63 -5.51 -3.94
CA SER A 108 -13.42 -6.69 -3.53
C SER A 108 -14.11 -6.48 -2.18
N SER A 109 -13.41 -5.90 -1.20
CA SER A 109 -13.98 -5.65 0.13
C SER A 109 -15.17 -4.70 0.07
N ILE A 110 -15.10 -3.64 -0.74
CA ILE A 110 -16.14 -2.62 -0.87
C ILE A 110 -17.31 -3.12 -1.71
N PHE A 111 -17.04 -3.53 -2.96
CA PHE A 111 -18.10 -3.77 -3.95
C PHE A 111 -18.64 -5.21 -3.97
N GLU A 112 -17.89 -6.20 -3.47
CA GLU A 112 -18.33 -7.60 -3.44
C GLU A 112 -18.73 -8.06 -2.04
N GLN A 113 -17.98 -7.66 -1.01
CA GLN A 113 -18.13 -8.18 0.36
C GLN A 113 -18.92 -7.27 1.30
N GLY A 114 -19.10 -5.99 0.95
CA GLY A 114 -19.77 -4.99 1.81
C GLY A 114 -18.99 -4.65 3.09
N LYS A 115 -17.66 -4.87 3.09
CA LYS A 115 -16.72 -4.57 4.19
C LYS A 115 -15.96 -3.26 3.98
N GLY A 116 -16.58 -2.29 3.29
CA GLY A 116 -15.92 -1.04 2.92
C GLY A 116 -15.44 -0.22 4.10
N ASP A 117 -16.23 -0.12 5.18
CA ASP A 117 -15.85 0.62 6.38
C ASP A 117 -14.64 -0.02 7.10
N GLU A 118 -14.56 -1.35 7.11
CA GLU A 118 -13.47 -2.09 7.76
C GLU A 118 -12.14 -1.85 7.05
N ILE A 119 -12.12 -2.01 5.72
CA ILE A 119 -10.89 -1.86 4.93
C ILE A 119 -10.41 -0.40 4.90
N VAL A 120 -11.34 0.56 4.81
CA VAL A 120 -11.02 1.99 4.87
C VAL A 120 -10.42 2.35 6.23
N ALA A 121 -11.01 1.88 7.33
CA ALA A 121 -10.50 2.13 8.67
C ALA A 121 -9.10 1.51 8.88
N GLU A 122 -8.85 0.32 8.32
CA GLU A 122 -7.53 -0.30 8.35
C GLU A 122 -6.47 0.52 7.63
N TYR A 123 -6.78 1.02 6.42
CA TYR A 123 -5.86 1.89 5.68
C TYR A 123 -5.62 3.24 6.37
N GLU A 124 -6.65 3.86 6.94
CA GLU A 124 -6.50 5.09 7.74
C GLU A 124 -5.60 4.87 8.95
N ALA A 125 -5.79 3.75 9.66
CA ALA A 125 -4.97 3.40 10.81
C ALA A 125 -3.51 3.17 10.39
N SER A 126 -3.28 2.52 9.24
CA SER A 126 -1.94 2.33 8.65
C SER A 126 -1.28 3.66 8.31
N TYR A 127 -2.02 4.56 7.64
CA TYR A 127 -1.53 5.88 7.28
C TYR A 127 -1.16 6.73 8.51
N ALA A 128 -1.99 6.70 9.56
CA ALA A 128 -1.72 7.41 10.81
C ALA A 128 -0.44 6.90 11.52
N ARG A 129 -0.12 5.61 11.39
CA ARG A 129 1.14 5.04 11.92
C ARG A 129 2.35 5.52 11.12
N THR A 130 2.23 5.65 9.81
CA THR A 130 3.28 6.15 8.92
C THR A 130 3.66 7.60 9.23
N GLY A 131 2.71 8.45 9.64
CA GLY A 131 3.00 9.83 10.08
C GLY A 131 3.72 9.95 11.43
N SER A 132 3.69 8.92 12.27
CA SER A 132 4.33 8.91 13.61
C SER A 132 5.76 8.37 13.60
N HIS A 133 6.15 7.64 12.57
CA HIS A 133 7.50 7.13 12.37
C HIS A 133 8.08 7.69 11.07
N LYS A 134 9.08 8.58 11.19
CA LYS A 134 9.91 9.03 10.08
C LYS A 134 10.31 7.81 9.22
N LEU A 135 9.82 7.80 7.99
CA LEU A 135 9.87 6.73 7.00
C LEU A 135 11.23 6.00 7.02
N VAL A 136 11.29 4.83 7.66
CA VAL A 136 12.31 3.82 7.39
C VAL A 136 11.61 2.80 6.52
N ALA A 137 12.09 2.67 5.29
CA ALA A 137 11.64 1.69 4.30
C ALA A 137 11.63 0.27 4.90
N GLN A 138 10.47 -0.10 5.43
CA GLN A 138 10.07 -1.47 5.71
C GLN A 138 8.59 -1.54 5.38
N MET A 139 8.32 -1.73 4.09
CA MET A 139 7.05 -2.21 3.59
C MET A 139 6.75 -3.51 4.35
N ARG A 140 5.85 -3.46 5.33
CA ARG A 140 5.44 -4.65 6.08
C ARG A 140 4.38 -5.39 5.26
N GLU A 141 4.68 -6.64 4.94
CA GLU A 141 3.74 -7.65 4.45
C GLU A 141 2.71 -8.00 5.52
N ASP A 142 1.86 -7.06 5.93
CA ASP A 142 0.69 -7.35 6.76
C ASP A 142 -0.54 -7.54 5.84
N ILE A 143 -0.46 -8.49 4.91
CA ILE A 143 -1.65 -9.05 4.27
C ILE A 143 -2.15 -10.14 5.22
N ARG A 144 -3.23 -9.84 5.95
CA ARG A 144 -3.96 -10.89 6.68
C ARG A 144 -4.59 -11.81 5.65
N ASP A 145 -3.99 -12.98 5.51
CA ASP A 145 -4.50 -14.16 4.83
C ASP A 145 -5.98 -14.39 5.15
N VAL A 146 -6.86 -13.99 4.24
CA VAL A 146 -8.27 -14.38 4.23
C VAL A 146 -8.38 -15.55 3.27
N SER A 147 -7.95 -16.73 3.72
CA SER A 147 -8.28 -18.01 3.12
C SER A 147 -8.79 -18.95 4.21
N ASP A 148 -10.11 -19.07 4.29
CA ASP A 148 -10.85 -19.96 5.18
C ASP A 148 -11.04 -21.33 4.51
N GLY A 149 -10.62 -22.44 5.16
CA GLY A 149 -11.01 -23.80 4.75
C GLY A 149 -10.08 -24.98 5.08
N GLU A 150 -10.22 -25.51 6.31
CA GLU A 150 -10.16 -26.94 6.72
C GLU A 150 -8.83 -27.62 7.20
N GLU A 151 -8.79 -27.77 8.54
CA GLU A 151 -8.24 -28.79 9.49
C GLU A 151 -7.13 -29.83 9.16
N GLU A 152 -6.02 -29.69 9.93
CA GLU A 152 -5.27 -30.68 10.77
C GLU A 152 -4.43 -31.83 10.12
N PRO A 153 -3.42 -32.43 10.80
CA PRO A 153 -2.62 -31.98 11.96
C PRO A 153 -1.10 -32.28 11.92
N ASN A 154 -0.39 -31.66 12.86
CA ASN A 154 0.75 -32.19 13.64
C ASN A 154 2.18 -32.14 13.06
N ALA A 155 3.00 -31.21 13.59
CA ALA A 155 4.42 -31.44 13.82
C ALA A 155 4.88 -30.70 15.11
N PRO A 156 5.70 -31.31 15.98
CA PRO A 156 5.91 -30.87 17.35
C PRO A 156 6.86 -29.66 17.46
N ALA A 157 6.53 -28.79 18.42
CA ALA A 157 7.25 -27.57 18.77
C ALA A 157 8.69 -27.82 19.28
N PRO A 158 9.67 -26.97 18.93
CA PRO A 158 10.90 -26.84 19.69
C PRO A 158 10.75 -25.81 20.83
N ALA A 159 11.38 -26.15 21.95
CA ALA A 159 11.28 -25.53 23.27
C ALA A 159 11.66 -24.03 23.34
N PRO A 160 11.17 -23.29 24.36
CA PRO A 160 11.47 -21.87 24.55
C PRO A 160 12.93 -21.66 24.98
N SER A 161 13.70 -20.94 24.16
CA SER A 161 15.01 -20.44 24.55
C SER A 161 14.87 -19.19 25.42
N ALA A 162 15.56 -19.18 26.57
CA ALA A 162 15.51 -18.13 27.56
C ALA A 162 15.91 -16.73 27.01
N PRO A 163 15.36 -15.63 27.56
CA PRO A 163 15.73 -14.27 27.15
C PRO A 163 17.19 -13.97 27.54
N LYS A 164 18.04 -13.66 26.55
CA LYS A 164 19.34 -13.04 26.81
C LYS A 164 19.14 -11.54 27.05
N GLU A 165 19.39 -11.10 28.27
CA GLU A 165 19.50 -9.69 28.64
C GLU A 165 20.49 -8.97 27.72
N LYS A 166 20.03 -7.90 27.08
CA LYS A 166 20.89 -6.96 26.37
C LYS A 166 21.57 -6.09 27.43
N LEU A 167 22.86 -6.30 27.65
CA LEU A 167 23.69 -5.36 28.41
C LEU A 167 23.67 -4.01 27.68
N ALA A 168 23.38 -2.93 28.41
CA ALA A 168 23.34 -1.58 27.86
C ALA A 168 24.73 -1.16 27.34
N PRO A 169 24.81 -0.44 26.22
CA PRO A 169 26.07 0.08 25.71
C PRO A 169 26.64 1.11 26.70
N GLU A 170 27.87 0.87 27.14
CA GLU A 170 28.65 1.77 27.98
C GLU A 170 29.14 2.94 27.09
N VAL A 171 28.71 4.16 27.41
CA VAL A 171 29.08 5.37 26.69
C VAL A 171 30.19 6.06 27.47
N ASP A 172 31.38 6.15 26.86
CA ASP A 172 32.52 6.87 27.44
C ASP A 172 32.25 8.39 27.53
N GLU A 173 32.98 9.08 28.41
CA GLU A 173 32.86 10.54 28.65
C GLU A 173 33.17 11.44 27.41
N ASP A 174 33.53 10.85 26.26
CA ASP A 174 33.77 11.52 24.98
C ASP A 174 32.67 11.24 23.92
N GLY A 175 31.58 10.55 24.27
CA GLY A 175 30.36 10.45 23.45
C GLY A 175 30.45 9.57 22.18
N PHE A 176 31.44 8.69 22.08
CA PHE A 176 31.58 7.72 20.99
C PHE A 176 31.28 6.27 21.46
N GLU A 177 30.46 5.55 20.68
CA GLU A 177 30.12 4.14 20.92
C GLU A 177 31.18 3.20 20.32
N THR A 178 31.83 2.39 21.15
CA THR A 178 32.89 1.47 20.70
C THR A 178 32.28 0.17 20.14
N VAL A 179 32.42 -0.04 18.82
CA VAL A 179 32.00 -1.29 18.16
C VAL A 179 32.93 -2.47 18.50
N VAL A 180 32.41 -3.45 19.24
CA VAL A 180 33.12 -4.71 19.51
C VAL A 180 33.11 -5.63 18.27
N PRO A 181 34.26 -6.18 17.83
CA PRO A 181 34.31 -7.07 16.68
C PRO A 181 33.70 -8.45 17.01
N ARG A 182 32.71 -8.87 16.21
CA ARG A 182 32.07 -10.21 16.32
C ARG A 182 33.06 -11.32 15.99
N ARG A 183 33.39 -12.15 16.98
CA ARG A 183 34.15 -13.39 16.80
C ARG A 183 33.23 -14.49 16.26
N ARG A 184 33.54 -15.01 15.06
CA ARG A 184 32.88 -16.18 14.46
C ARG A 184 33.18 -17.46 15.26
N ARG A 185 32.14 -18.17 15.67
CA ARG A 185 32.07 -19.64 15.69
C ARG A 185 30.62 -20.09 15.75
#